data_AF-A0A2S9FLM2-F1
#
_entry.id   AF-A0A2S9FLM2-F1
#
_cell.length_a   1.000
_cell.length_b   1.000
_cell.length_c   1.000
_cell.angle_alpha   90.00
_cell.angle_beta   90.00
_cell.angle_gamma   90.00
#
_symmetry.space_group_name_H-M   'P 1'
#
loop_
_entity.id
_entity.type
_entity.pdbx_description
1 polymer ?
#
loop_
_entity_poly.entity_id
_entity_poly.type
_entity_poly.pdbx_seq_one_letter_code
_entity_poly.pdbx_strand_id
1 'polypeptide(L)' 'VEVSHAMVHGGPFPATSDSRTTSVGSRAIERYLRPVCYQDVPKSLLPSAIADGNPEHLWRRIDGQLTQD' A
#
# COMPACT_ATOMS: atom_id res chain seq x y z
N VAL A 1 3.91 -24.99 -3.23
CA VAL A 1 4.00 -23.51 -3.35
C VAL A 1 3.83 -22.94 -1.96
N GLU A 2 4.76 -22.11 -1.50
CA GLU A 2 4.65 -21.40 -0.21
C GLU A 2 3.85 -20.10 -0.40
N VAL A 3 3.08 -19.67 0.60
CA VAL A 3 2.42 -18.36 0.60
C VAL A 3 3.12 -17.48 1.63
N SER A 4 3.90 -16.50 1.17
CA SER A 4 4.72 -15.65 2.04
C SER A 4 4.82 -14.21 1.53
N HIS A 5 5.44 -13.33 2.32
CA HIS A 5 5.59 -11.92 1.96
C HIS A 5 6.47 -11.69 0.72
N ALA A 6 7.47 -12.55 0.50
CA ALA A 6 8.44 -12.42 -0.58
C ALA A 6 8.02 -13.12 -1.89
N MET A 7 6.84 -13.75 -1.94
CA MET A 7 6.38 -14.49 -3.12
C MET A 7 6.20 -13.58 -4.36
N VAL A 8 6.63 -14.08 -5.52
CA VAL A 8 6.39 -13.49 -6.84
C VAL A 8 5.76 -14.55 -7.74
N HIS A 9 4.42 -14.60 -7.78
CA HIS A 9 3.66 -15.49 -8.65
C HIS A 9 3.10 -14.70 -9.84
N GLY A 10 3.76 -14.86 -10.98
CA GLY A 10 3.54 -14.12 -12.21
C GLY A 10 4.77 -14.26 -13.12
N GLY A 11 5.05 -13.23 -13.92
CA GLY A 11 6.20 -13.21 -14.84
C GLY A 11 5.91 -12.41 -16.12
N PRO A 12 6.80 -12.42 -17.10
CA PRO A 12 6.51 -11.86 -18.42
C PRO A 12 5.34 -12.58 -19.11
N PHE A 13 4.70 -11.92 -20.08
CA PHE A 13 3.69 -12.56 -20.93
C PHE A 13 4.27 -13.83 -21.60
N PRO A 14 3.54 -14.96 -21.65
CA PRO A 14 2.11 -15.13 -21.35
C PRO A 14 1.77 -15.52 -19.91
N ALA A 15 2.73 -15.55 -18.98
CA ALA A 15 2.49 -16.00 -17.62
C ALA A 15 1.49 -15.10 -16.85
N THR A 16 1.49 -13.80 -17.14
CA THR A 16 0.47 -12.83 -16.68
C THR A 16 0.35 -11.68 -17.69
N SER A 17 -0.75 -10.93 -17.60
CA SER A 17 -1.00 -9.71 -18.38
C SER A 17 -0.34 -8.45 -17.80
N ASP A 18 0.08 -8.45 -16.53
CA ASP A 18 0.87 -7.36 -15.93
C ASP A 18 2.03 -7.91 -15.10
N SER A 19 3.23 -7.85 -15.66
CA SER A 19 4.46 -8.40 -15.07
C SER A 19 5.02 -7.57 -13.91
N ARG A 20 4.45 -6.39 -13.60
CA ARG A 20 4.89 -5.53 -12.48
C ARG A 20 4.27 -5.95 -11.14
N THR A 21 3.41 -6.96 -11.14
CA THR A 21 2.62 -7.38 -9.97
C THR A 21 2.83 -8.86 -9.63
N THR A 22 2.31 -9.27 -8.46
CA THR A 22 2.20 -10.68 -8.07
C THR A 22 0.73 -11.02 -7.81
N SER A 23 0.32 -12.24 -8.15
CA SER A 23 -1.03 -12.74 -7.86
C SER A 23 -1.14 -13.53 -6.54
N VAL A 24 0.00 -13.93 -5.95
CA VAL A 24 0.11 -14.62 -4.65
C VAL A 24 1.13 -13.90 -3.76
N GLY A 25 0.94 -13.95 -2.45
CA GLY A 25 1.78 -13.25 -1.47
C GLY A 25 1.22 -11.88 -1.09
N SER A 26 1.75 -11.30 -0.01
CA SER A 26 1.15 -10.10 0.60
C SER A 26 1.01 -8.89 -0.35
N ARG A 27 1.95 -8.72 -1.28
CA ARG A 27 1.93 -7.63 -2.28
C ARG A 27 0.80 -7.76 -3.32
N ALA A 28 0.12 -8.91 -3.38
CA ALA A 28 -1.00 -9.09 -4.31
C ALA A 28 -2.18 -8.14 -4.04
N ILE A 29 -2.27 -7.58 -2.82
CA ILE A 29 -3.28 -6.57 -2.45
C ILE A 29 -3.14 -5.28 -3.28
N GLU A 30 -1.92 -4.91 -3.68
CA GLU A 30 -1.65 -3.67 -4.42
C GLU A 30 -2.39 -3.60 -5.77
N ARG A 31 -2.79 -4.74 -6.33
CA ARG A 31 -3.55 -4.82 -7.60
C ARG A 31 -4.97 -4.24 -7.51
N TYR A 32 -5.50 -4.07 -6.30
CA TYR A 32 -6.87 -3.62 -6.06
C TYR A 32 -6.93 -2.27 -5.35
N LEU A 33 -5.79 -1.59 -5.21
CA LEU A 33 -5.67 -0.29 -4.54
C LEU A 33 -5.33 0.81 -5.55
N ARG A 34 -5.67 2.05 -5.20
CA ARG A 34 -5.20 3.26 -5.90
C ARG A 34 -4.88 4.35 -4.87
N PRO A 35 -3.84 5.17 -5.09
CA PRO A 35 -3.56 6.31 -4.21
C PRO A 35 -4.59 7.43 -4.40
N VAL A 36 -4.85 8.19 -3.33
CA VAL A 36 -5.68 9.42 -3.33
C VAL A 36 -4.96 10.46 -2.47
N CYS A 37 -4.83 11.68 -2.99
CA CYS A 37 -4.24 12.81 -2.27
C CYS A 37 -5.34 13.69 -1.65
N TYR A 38 -5.17 14.08 -0.40
CA TYR A 38 -6.04 15.00 0.32
C TYR A 38 -5.27 16.28 0.60
N GLN A 39 -5.78 17.42 0.12
CA GLN A 39 -5.14 18.73 0.28
C GLN A 39 -6.12 19.70 0.95
N ASP A 40 -5.66 20.42 1.98
CA ASP A 40 -6.42 21.42 2.73
C ASP A 40 -7.79 20.92 3.26
N VAL A 41 -7.88 19.62 3.53
CA VAL A 41 -9.10 18.98 4.04
C VAL A 41 -9.23 19.27 5.54
N PRO A 42 -10.42 19.68 6.04
CA PRO A 42 -10.65 19.87 7.47
C PRO A 42 -10.33 18.59 8.27
N LYS A 43 -9.68 18.75 9.43
CA LYS A 43 -9.22 17.63 10.27
C LYS A 43 -10.31 16.61 10.60
N SER A 44 -11.54 17.08 10.82
CA SER A 44 -12.69 16.22 11.14
C SER A 44 -13.18 15.34 9.98
N LEU A 45 -12.71 15.61 8.75
CA LEU A 45 -13.07 14.87 7.54
C LEU A 45 -11.93 13.99 7.01
N LEU A 46 -10.73 14.08 7.59
CA LEU A 46 -9.62 13.22 7.20
C LEU A 46 -9.89 11.77 7.64
N PRO A 47 -9.60 10.78 6.78
CA PRO A 47 -9.55 9.38 7.19
C PRO A 47 -8.55 9.19 8.34
N SER A 48 -8.90 8.34 9.30
CA SER A 48 -8.08 8.05 10.48
C SER A 48 -6.65 7.60 10.14
N ALA A 49 -6.49 6.82 9.06
CA ALA A 49 -5.19 6.35 8.57
C ALA A 49 -4.20 7.47 8.18
N ILE A 50 -4.69 8.67 7.88
CA ILE A 50 -3.85 9.84 7.52
C ILE A 50 -4.09 11.05 8.44
N ALA A 51 -4.80 10.87 9.55
CA ALA A 51 -5.08 11.93 10.50
C ALA A 51 -3.82 12.32 11.31
N ASP A 52 -3.82 13.55 11.82
CA ASP A 52 -2.79 14.05 12.74
C ASP A 52 -2.67 13.13 13.97
N GLY A 53 -1.45 12.95 14.47
CA GLY A 53 -1.18 12.14 15.67
C GLY A 53 -1.24 10.62 15.47
N ASN A 54 -1.43 10.13 14.24
CA ASN A 54 -1.39 8.70 13.91
C ASN A 54 -2.28 7.81 14.82
N PRO A 55 -3.59 8.05 14.89
CA PRO A 55 -4.45 7.36 15.85
C PRO A 55 -4.47 5.83 15.67
N GLU A 56 -4.12 5.34 14.48
CA GLU A 56 -4.04 3.90 14.16
C GLU A 56 -2.62 3.32 14.30
N HIS A 57 -1.63 4.13 14.70
CA HIS A 57 -0.22 3.73 14.83
C HIS A 57 0.34 3.05 13.58
N LEU A 58 0.00 3.56 12.39
CA LEU A 58 0.45 3.02 11.12
C LEU A 58 1.86 3.49 10.78
N TRP A 59 2.58 2.69 10.00
CA TRP A 59 3.79 3.17 9.33
C TRP A 59 3.43 4.18 8.24
N ARG A 60 3.98 5.39 8.31
CA ARG A 60 3.74 6.50 7.39
C ARG A 60 5.06 7.04 6.85
N ARG A 61 5.03 7.64 5.67
CA ARG A 61 6.17 8.40 5.13
C ARG A 61 5.90 9.88 5.21
N ILE A 62 6.67 10.60 6.01
CA ILE A 62 6.60 12.05 6.18
C ILE A 62 7.92 12.63 5.66
N ASP A 63 7.85 13.53 4.67
CA ASP A 63 9.02 14.13 4.00
C ASP A 63 10.06 13.09 3.54
N GLY A 64 9.58 11.93 3.08
CA GLY A 64 10.39 10.81 2.60
C GLY A 64 10.85 9.83 3.69
N GLN A 65 10.78 10.20 4.97
CA GLN A 65 11.21 9.37 6.10
C GLN A 65 10.09 8.45 6.58
N LEU A 66 10.43 7.18 6.80
CA LEU A 66 9.49 6.19 7.35
C LEU A 66 9.43 6.36 8.87
N THR A 67 8.23 6.63 9.41
CA THR A 67 7.99 6.82 10.85
C THR A 67 6.67 6.15 11.28
N GLN A 68 6.52 5.91 12.57
CA GLN A 68 5.27 5.48 13.22
C GLN A 68 4.79 6.54 14.25
N ASP A 69 5.49 7.66 14.36
CA ASP A 69 5.11 8.81 15.18
C ASP A 69 3.76 9.42 14.75
#